data_AF-A0A381V347-F1
#
_entry.id   AF-A0A381V347-F1
#
_cell.length_a   1.000
_cell.length_b   1.000
_cell.length_c   1.000
_cell.angle_alpha   90.00
_cell.angle_beta   90.00
_cell.angle_gamma   90.00
#
_symmetry.space_group_name_H-M   'P 1'
#
loop_
_entity.id
_entity.type
_entity.pdbx_description
1 polymer ?
#
loop_
_entity_poly.entity_id
_entity_poly.type
_entity_poly.pdbx_seq_one_letter_code
_entity_poly.pdbx_strand_id
1 'polypeptide(L)'
;MGRFLVRTLLSGVVLATGCTGPAIDELLPPFRSELLRLATAAERDERFAVRGVDEWLFLGSELRHLSVGRFWGADATTVSRARRLDDADPIPAILDFKR
;
A
#
# COMPACT_ATOMS: atom_id res chain seq x y z
N MET A 1 -48.48 -25.35 25.55
CA MET A 1 -49.82 -25.00 25.02
C MET A 1 -49.86 -23.49 24.87
N GLY A 2 -49.96 -22.79 23.73
CA GLY A 2 -49.95 -23.08 22.30
C GLY A 2 -49.26 -21.88 21.59
N ARG A 3 -48.44 -22.10 20.57
CA ARG A 3 -48.73 -22.02 19.12
C ARG A 3 -49.17 -20.63 18.62
N PHE A 4 -48.19 -19.93 18.01
CA PHE A 4 -48.18 -19.24 16.72
C PHE A 4 -49.48 -18.64 16.17
N LEU A 5 -49.47 -17.36 15.77
CA LEU A 5 -49.47 -16.93 14.34
C LEU A 5 -49.66 -15.40 14.20
N VAL A 6 -48.68 -14.69 13.64
CA VAL A 6 -48.85 -13.57 12.68
C VAL A 6 -47.58 -13.59 11.80
N ARG A 7 -47.52 -14.38 10.73
CA ARG A 7 -47.89 -14.02 9.34
C ARG A 7 -47.10 -12.80 8.84
N THR A 8 -45.81 -12.98 8.54
CA THR A 8 -45.22 -12.95 7.19
C THR A 8 -45.81 -11.90 6.26
N LEU A 9 -45.02 -10.88 5.88
CA LEU A 9 -44.70 -10.52 4.48
C LEU A 9 -43.89 -9.21 4.38
N LEU A 10 -42.97 -9.20 3.41
CA LEU A 10 -42.35 -8.04 2.75
C LEU A 10 -41.30 -7.29 3.60
N SER A 11 -40.06 -7.09 3.17
CA SER A 11 -39.45 -7.19 1.85
C SER A 11 -37.98 -7.50 2.06
N GLY A 12 -37.42 -8.35 1.20
CA GLY A 12 -35.98 -8.46 1.06
C GLY A 12 -35.41 -7.08 0.74
N VAL A 13 -34.66 -6.53 1.70
CA VAL A 13 -33.68 -5.51 1.36
C VAL A 13 -32.62 -6.24 0.56
N VAL A 14 -32.66 -6.00 -0.74
CA VAL A 14 -31.63 -6.41 -1.68
C VAL A 14 -30.29 -5.92 -1.10
N LEU A 15 -29.45 -6.86 -0.66
CA LEU A 15 -28.02 -6.66 -0.45
C LEU A 15 -27.41 -6.35 -1.83
N ALA A 16 -27.62 -5.14 -2.32
CA ALA A 16 -26.88 -4.53 -3.40
C ALA A 16 -25.90 -3.51 -2.81
N THR A 17 -25.16 -3.91 -1.77
CA THR A 17 -23.81 -3.37 -1.62
C THR A 17 -23.01 -4.01 -2.75
N GLY A 18 -23.04 -3.35 -3.91
CA GLY A 18 -22.07 -3.60 -4.97
C GLY A 18 -20.67 -3.55 -4.39
N CYS A 19 -19.73 -4.20 -5.06
CA CYS A 19 -18.31 -4.19 -4.72
C CYS A 19 -17.66 -2.80 -4.87
N THR A 20 -18.26 -1.75 -4.31
CA THR A 20 -17.71 -0.40 -4.29
C THR A 20 -16.89 -0.27 -3.01
N GLY A 21 -15.69 -0.84 -3.03
CA GLY A 21 -14.65 -0.48 -2.07
C GLY A 21 -14.23 0.99 -2.26
N PRO A 22 -13.50 1.57 -1.30
CA PRO A 22 -12.91 2.90 -1.47
C PRO A 22 -12.05 2.95 -2.73
N ALA A 23 -12.02 4.10 -3.39
CA ALA A 23 -11.13 4.30 -4.54
C ALA A 23 -9.66 4.10 -4.12
N ILE A 24 -8.81 3.65 -5.04
CA ILE A 24 -7.38 3.44 -4.75
C ILE A 24 -6.73 4.71 -4.20
N ASP A 25 -7.11 5.88 -4.73
CA ASP A 25 -6.59 7.17 -4.26
C ASP A 25 -6.94 7.49 -2.80
N GLU A 26 -8.06 6.96 -2.28
CA GLU A 26 -8.43 7.07 -0.87
C GLU A 26 -7.61 6.12 0.01
N LEU A 27 -7.20 4.96 -0.54
CA LEU A 27 -6.42 3.95 0.17
C LEU A 27 -4.92 4.26 0.21
N LEU A 28 -4.39 4.97 -0.80
CA LEU A 28 -2.96 5.21 -0.96
C LEU A 28 -2.32 5.99 0.22
N PRO A 29 -2.89 7.10 0.72
CA PRO A 29 -2.28 7.85 1.82
C PRO A 29 -2.13 7.05 3.13
N PRO A 30 -3.18 6.40 3.67
CA PRO A 30 -3.02 5.60 4.90
C PRO A 30 -2.11 4.38 4.67
N PHE A 31 -2.17 3.76 3.49
CA PHE A 31 -1.26 2.66 3.14
C PHE A 31 0.21 3.09 3.17
N ARG A 32 0.56 4.18 2.49
CA ARG A 32 1.94 4.72 2.48
C ARG A 32 2.40 5.12 3.88
N SER A 33 1.52 5.71 4.68
CA SER A 33 1.83 6.09 6.06
C SER A 33 2.18 4.88 6.92
N GLU A 34 1.43 3.80 6.77
CA GLU A 34 1.69 2.56 7.51
C GLU A 34 3.00 1.89 7.06
N LEU A 35 3.27 1.85 5.75
CA LEU A 35 4.54 1.33 5.24
C LEU A 35 5.74 2.15 5.73
N LEU A 36 5.63 3.48 5.76
CA LEU A 36 6.68 4.35 6.27
C LEU A 36 6.95 4.06 7.74
N ARG A 37 5.89 3.89 8.55
CA ARG A 37 6.00 3.56 9.98
C ARG A 37 6.74 2.23 10.18
N LEU A 38 6.36 1.19 9.44
CA LEU A 38 6.97 -0.13 9.52
C LEU A 38 8.44 -0.12 9.06
N ALA A 39 8.73 0.55 7.94
CA ALA A 39 10.07 0.67 7.40
C ALA A 39 11.01 1.44 8.35
N THR A 40 10.54 2.55 8.90
CA THR A 40 11.30 3.37 9.86
C THR A 40 11.60 2.59 11.14
N ALA A 41 10.62 1.82 11.65
CA ALA A 41 10.84 0.97 12.81
C ALA A 41 11.87 -0.14 12.52
N ALA A 42 11.81 -0.76 11.34
CA ALA A 42 12.79 -1.78 10.95
C ALA A 42 14.21 -1.20 10.83
N GLU A 43 14.35 -0.04 10.20
CA GLU A 43 15.63 0.66 10.04
C GLU A 43 16.21 1.08 11.40
N ARG A 44 15.40 1.65 12.29
CA ARG A 44 15.81 2.04 13.65
C ARG A 44 16.26 0.85 14.48
N ASP A 45 15.57 -0.29 14.37
CA ASP A 45 15.87 -1.49 15.14
C ASP A 45 16.95 -2.37 14.46
N GLU A 46 17.59 -1.88 13.38
CA GLU A 46 18.59 -2.61 12.58
C GLU A 46 18.09 -3.97 12.05
N ARG A 47 16.78 -4.08 11.79
CA ARG A 47 16.13 -5.28 11.26
C ARG A 47 15.99 -5.19 9.75
N PHE A 48 16.41 -6.24 9.07
CA PHE A 48 16.24 -6.36 7.61
C PHE A 48 14.79 -6.64 7.19
N ALA A 49 14.06 -7.44 8.00
CA ALA A 49 12.71 -7.89 7.68
C ALA A 49 11.65 -7.38 8.67
N VAL A 50 10.46 -7.12 8.15
CA VAL A 50 9.21 -6.87 8.87
C VAL A 50 8.32 -8.09 8.69
N ARG A 51 7.87 -8.68 9.81
CA ARG A 51 6.95 -9.82 9.81
C ARG A 51 5.53 -9.32 9.53
N GLY A 52 4.87 -9.94 8.56
CA GLY A 52 3.46 -9.77 8.25
C GLY A 52 2.61 -10.88 8.85
N VAL A 53 1.43 -11.06 8.25
CA VAL A 53 0.53 -12.18 8.58
C VAL A 53 1.02 -13.47 7.93
N ASP A 54 0.61 -14.62 8.46
CA ASP A 54 0.91 -15.94 7.88
C ASP A 54 2.40 -16.17 7.58
N GLU A 55 3.27 -15.73 8.49
CA GLU A 55 4.73 -15.83 8.37
C GLU A 55 5.34 -15.13 7.15
N TRP A 56 4.60 -14.23 6.49
CA TRP A 56 5.17 -13.39 5.45
C TRP A 56 6.27 -12.50 6.01
N LEU A 57 7.36 -12.38 5.25
CA LEU A 57 8.46 -11.49 5.57
C LEU A 57 8.59 -10.47 4.45
N PHE A 58 8.59 -9.19 4.83
CA PHE A 58 8.79 -8.08 3.92
C PHE A 58 10.12 -7.40 4.21
N LEU A 59 10.84 -6.98 3.17
CA LEU A 59 12.05 -6.20 3.34
C LEU A 59 11.71 -4.79 3.81
N GLY A 60 12.34 -4.33 4.88
CA GLY A 60 12.13 -2.97 5.39
C GLY A 60 12.44 -1.89 4.33
N SER A 61 13.45 -2.14 3.50
CA SER A 61 13.81 -1.26 2.37
C SER A 61 12.72 -1.17 1.30
N GLU A 62 12.04 -2.28 1.01
CA GLU A 62 10.94 -2.31 0.03
C GLU A 62 9.71 -1.60 0.57
N LEU A 63 9.40 -1.77 1.86
CA LEU A 63 8.32 -1.02 2.50
C LEU A 63 8.56 0.49 2.41
N ARG A 64 9.80 0.95 2.62
CA ARG A 64 10.18 2.35 2.40
C ARG A 64 9.98 2.76 0.94
N HIS A 65 10.44 1.94 -0.01
CA HIS A 65 10.34 2.27 -1.43
C HIS A 65 8.87 2.53 -1.83
N LEU A 66 7.95 1.71 -1.34
CA LEU A 66 6.51 1.87 -1.57
C LEU A 66 5.90 3.06 -0.80
N SER A 67 6.50 3.49 0.31
CA SER A 67 5.95 4.56 1.17
C SER A 67 6.24 5.97 0.65
N VAL A 68 7.37 6.18 -0.03
CA VAL A 68 7.88 7.53 -0.36
C VAL A 68 7.19 8.20 -1.55
N GLY A 69 6.32 7.48 -2.27
CA GLY A 69 5.61 8.02 -3.44
C GLY A 69 6.34 7.78 -4.75
N ARG A 70 6.20 8.70 -5.70
CA ARG A 70 6.77 8.54 -7.06
C ARG A 70 8.29 8.67 -7.00
N PHE A 71 9.01 7.62 -7.40
CA PHE A 71 10.48 7.57 -7.35
C PHE A 71 11.19 7.95 -8.66
N TRP A 72 10.45 8.49 -9.63
CA TRP A 72 10.94 8.85 -10.96
C TRP A 72 10.40 10.22 -11.39
N GLY A 73 11.05 10.84 -12.39
CA GLY A 73 10.70 12.16 -12.87
C GLY A 73 10.98 13.26 -11.84
N ALA A 74 10.13 14.29 -11.82
CA ALA A 74 10.34 15.50 -11.02
C ALA A 74 10.45 15.23 -9.51
N ASP A 75 9.78 14.19 -9.01
CA ASP A 75 9.75 13.86 -7.58
C ASP A 75 10.96 13.00 -7.14
N ALA A 76 11.72 12.43 -8.10
CA ALA A 76 12.74 11.43 -7.84
C ALA A 76 13.82 11.91 -6.86
N THR A 77 14.30 13.14 -7.04
CA THR A 77 15.35 13.73 -6.20
C THR A 77 14.93 13.92 -4.75
N THR A 78 13.62 14.04 -4.49
CA THR A 78 13.07 14.19 -3.13
C THR A 78 13.05 12.87 -2.37
N VAL A 79 12.92 11.75 -3.08
CA VAL A 79 12.63 10.44 -2.46
C VAL A 79 13.74 9.40 -2.63
N SER A 80 14.67 9.63 -3.56
CA SER A 80 15.77 8.71 -3.86
C SER A 80 16.75 8.56 -2.69
N ARG A 81 17.37 7.37 -2.60
CA ARG A 81 18.52 7.08 -1.73
C ARG A 81 19.83 6.99 -2.52
N ALA A 82 19.81 7.32 -3.81
CA ALA A 82 21.01 7.29 -4.63
C ALA A 82 22.06 8.26 -4.07
N ARG A 83 23.33 7.84 -4.07
CA ARG A 83 24.44 8.68 -3.58
C ARG A 83 24.76 9.83 -4.53
N ARG A 84 24.47 9.64 -5.83
CA ARG A 84 24.67 10.63 -6.89
C ARG A 84 23.32 11.17 -7.31
N LEU A 85 23.21 12.49 -7.41
CA LEU A 85 21.95 13.14 -7.78
C LEU A 85 21.50 12.77 -9.20
N ASP A 86 22.45 12.60 -10.12
CA ASP A 86 22.18 12.18 -11.51
C ASP A 86 21.56 10.77 -11.59
N ASP A 87 21.77 9.94 -10.56
CA ASP A 87 21.24 8.57 -10.49
C ASP A 87 19.89 8.54 -9.73
N ALA A 88 19.35 9.70 -9.33
CA ALA A 88 18.14 9.76 -8.53
C ALA A 88 16.90 9.34 -9.33
N ASP A 89 16.79 9.78 -10.59
CA ASP A 89 15.75 9.34 -11.53
C ASP A 89 16.27 8.14 -12.34
N PRO A 90 15.63 6.96 -12.25
CA PRO A 90 16.08 5.79 -12.99
C PRO A 90 15.71 5.83 -14.49
N ILE A 91 14.80 6.72 -14.92
CA ILE A 91 14.28 6.71 -16.29
C ILE A 91 15.38 6.94 -17.35
N PRO A 92 16.31 7.90 -17.21
CA PRO A 92 17.39 8.08 -18.18
C PRO A 92 18.23 6.80 -18.39
N ALA A 93 18.58 6.10 -17.32
CA ALA A 93 19.34 4.85 -17.40
C ALA A 93 18.54 3.75 -18.11
N ILE A 94 17.24 3.61 -17.79
CA ILE A 94 16.35 2.64 -18.44
C ILE A 94 16.25 2.91 -19.95
N LEU A 95 16.15 4.17 -20.36
CA LEU A 95 16.05 4.55 -21.76
C LEU A 95 17.35 4.32 -22.53
N ASP A 96 18.51 4.37 -21.85
CA ASP A 96 19.80 4.11 -22.47
C ASP A 96 19.94 2.67 -23.00
N PHE A 97 19.31 1.69 -22.34
CA PHE A 97 19.25 0.29 -22.79
C PHE A 97 18.52 0.08 -24.13
N LYS A 98 17.79 1.08 -24.65
CA LYS A 98 17.08 0.97 -25.93
C LYS A 98 17.92 1.34 -27.16
N ARG A 99 19.16 1.78 -26.97
CA ARG A 99 20.09 2.06 -28.09
C ARG A 99 20.61 0.77 -28.71
#